data_AF-A0A6J5WBP9-F1
#
_entry.id   AF-A0A6J5WBP9-F1
#
_cell.length_a   1.000
_cell.length_b   1.000
_cell.length_c   1.000
_cell.angle_alpha   90.00
_cell.angle_beta   90.00
_cell.angle_gamma   90.00
#
_symmetry.space_group_name_H-M   'P 1'
#
loop_
_entity.id
_entity.type
_entity.pdbx_description
1 polymer ?
#
loop_
_entity_poly.entity_id
_entity_poly.type
_entity_poly.pdbx_seq_one_letter_code
_entity_poly.pdbx_strand_id
1 'polypeptide(L)'
;MKRSCKVSKCIFTALGELLHFLKTTTVKDMTEDNCVRLQHLWEDVEIFRFDLAWLEPHVQSALRMKKFLERAGRLKRLREDVDILDSENKRRSAVLAVTEADLGMAKRDLAKEEEGFVETDMDRELGYGMP
;
A
#
# COMPACT_ATOMS: atom_id res chain seq x y z
N MET A 1 -57.11 4.69 -21.69
CA MET A 1 -56.73 4.18 -20.34
C MET A 1 -55.80 2.95 -20.30
N LYS A 2 -55.12 2.52 -21.40
CA LYS A 2 -54.30 1.28 -21.41
C LYS A 2 -52.77 1.46 -21.30
N ARG A 3 -52.23 2.67 -21.55
CA ARG A 3 -50.77 2.93 -21.48
C ARG A 3 -50.24 3.13 -20.06
N SER A 4 -51.04 3.74 -19.17
CA SER A 4 -50.65 4.04 -17.78
C SER A 4 -50.35 2.81 -16.91
N CYS A 5 -51.09 1.71 -17.11
CA CYS A 5 -50.93 0.49 -16.31
C CYS A 5 -49.61 -0.24 -16.62
N LYS A 6 -49.15 -0.18 -17.88
CA LYS A 6 -47.87 -0.79 -18.29
C LYS A 6 -46.67 -0.05 -17.71
N VAL A 7 -46.70 1.29 -17.75
CA VAL A 7 -45.62 2.13 -17.19
C VAL A 7 -45.50 1.93 -15.67
N SER A 8 -46.62 1.97 -14.95
CA SER A 8 -46.63 1.73 -13.50
C SER A 8 -46.09 0.35 -13.11
N LYS A 9 -46.41 -0.70 -13.89
CA LYS A 9 -45.88 -2.05 -13.64
C LYS A 9 -44.35 -2.11 -13.83
N CYS A 10 -43.80 -1.51 -14.88
CA CYS A 10 -42.36 -1.48 -15.12
C CYS A 10 -41.60 -0.78 -13.99
N ILE A 11 -42.17 0.30 -13.46
CA ILE A 11 -41.61 1.07 -12.35
C ILE A 11 -41.48 0.24 -11.07
N PHE A 12 -42.57 -0.41 -10.66
CA PHE A 12 -42.55 -1.23 -9.44
C PHE A 12 -41.64 -2.45 -9.60
N THR A 13 -41.48 -2.97 -10.81
CA THR A 13 -40.48 -4.00 -11.11
C THR A 13 -39.06 -3.48 -10.93
N ALA A 14 -38.70 -2.34 -11.53
CA ALA A 14 -37.35 -1.75 -11.38
C ALA A 14 -37.01 -1.42 -9.92
N LEU A 15 -37.94 -0.79 -9.19
CA LEU A 15 -37.77 -0.52 -7.76
C LEU A 15 -37.67 -1.82 -6.95
N GLY A 16 -38.49 -2.81 -7.26
CA GLY A 16 -38.43 -4.13 -6.60
C GLY A 16 -37.09 -4.83 -6.83
N GLU A 17 -36.54 -4.75 -8.04
CA GLU A 17 -35.23 -5.29 -8.39
C GLU A 17 -34.11 -4.54 -7.66
N LEU A 18 -34.15 -3.21 -7.59
CA LEU A 18 -33.20 -2.39 -6.84
C LEU A 18 -33.21 -2.75 -5.35
N LEU A 19 -34.39 -2.82 -4.74
CA LEU A 19 -34.54 -3.19 -3.32
C LEU A 19 -34.11 -4.63 -3.05
N HIS A 20 -34.45 -5.55 -3.95
CA HIS A 20 -34.00 -6.93 -3.86
C HIS A 20 -32.48 -7.01 -3.95
N PHE A 21 -31.88 -6.30 -4.90
CA PHE A 21 -30.43 -6.22 -5.07
C PHE A 21 -29.76 -5.69 -3.80
N LEU A 22 -30.21 -4.56 -3.25
CA LEU A 22 -29.64 -3.99 -2.02
C LEU A 22 -29.78 -4.92 -0.82
N LYS A 23 -30.86 -5.71 -0.76
CA LYS A 23 -31.12 -6.65 0.33
C LYS A 23 -30.28 -7.92 0.24
N THR A 24 -30.05 -8.45 -0.96
CA THR A 24 -29.36 -9.74 -1.17
C THR A 24 -27.87 -9.59 -1.41
N THR A 25 -27.44 -8.47 -1.97
CA THR A 25 -26.03 -8.22 -2.30
C THR A 25 -25.24 -7.98 -1.03
N THR A 26 -24.32 -8.89 -0.73
CA THR A 26 -23.41 -8.70 0.38
C THR A 26 -22.19 -7.88 -0.06
N VAL A 27 -21.40 -7.44 0.92
CA VAL A 27 -20.13 -6.73 0.69
C VAL A 27 -19.20 -7.51 -0.25
N LYS A 28 -19.22 -8.85 -0.22
CA LYS A 28 -18.39 -9.71 -1.06
C LYS A 28 -18.86 -9.76 -2.52
N ASP A 29 -20.16 -9.55 -2.74
CA ASP A 29 -20.78 -9.61 -4.05
C ASP A 29 -20.66 -8.29 -4.81
N MET A 30 -20.12 -7.23 -4.17
CA MET A 30 -19.89 -5.93 -4.79
C MET A 30 -18.66 -5.91 -5.72
N THR A 31 -18.76 -6.68 -6.79
CA THR A 31 -17.86 -6.64 -7.94
C THR A 31 -18.10 -5.40 -8.80
N GLU A 32 -17.22 -5.16 -9.79
CA GLU A 32 -17.43 -4.09 -10.79
C GLU A 32 -18.78 -4.23 -11.49
N ASP A 33 -19.07 -5.42 -12.02
CA ASP A 33 -20.31 -5.69 -12.77
C ASP A 33 -21.55 -5.44 -11.91
N ASN A 34 -21.50 -5.80 -10.63
CA ASN A 34 -22.61 -5.59 -9.70
C ASN A 34 -22.75 -4.11 -9.29
N CYS A 35 -21.65 -3.35 -9.20
CA CYS A 35 -21.72 -1.90 -9.01
C CYS A 35 -22.32 -1.21 -10.24
N VAL A 36 -21.90 -1.60 -11.44
CA VAL A 36 -22.44 -1.10 -12.71
C VAL A 36 -23.93 -1.43 -12.82
N ARG A 37 -24.33 -2.67 -12.48
CA ARG A 37 -25.74 -3.07 -12.45
C ARG A 37 -26.56 -2.25 -11.44
N LEU A 38 -26.00 -1.97 -10.25
CA LEU A 38 -26.66 -1.11 -9.27
C LEU A 38 -26.84 0.33 -9.78
N GLN A 39 -25.85 0.88 -10.50
CA GLN A 39 -25.96 2.20 -11.11
C GLN A 39 -27.10 2.26 -12.13
N HIS A 40 -27.16 1.29 -13.05
CA HIS A 40 -28.24 1.22 -14.04
C HIS A 40 -29.62 1.09 -13.37
N LEU A 41 -29.76 0.22 -12.35
CA LEU A 41 -31.01 0.08 -11.59
C LEU A 41 -31.40 1.39 -10.87
N TRP A 42 -30.43 2.17 -10.40
CA TRP A 42 -30.68 3.46 -9.79
C TRP A 42 -31.12 4.51 -10.81
N GLU A 43 -30.43 4.62 -11.95
CA GLU A 43 -30.77 5.51 -13.06
C GLU A 43 -32.18 5.22 -13.61
N ASP A 44 -32.49 3.93 -13.82
CA ASP A 44 -33.81 3.49 -14.28
C ASP A 44 -34.91 3.97 -13.33
N VAL A 45 -34.69 3.89 -12.02
CA VAL A 45 -35.68 4.28 -11.01
C VAL A 45 -35.79 5.81 -10.88
N GLU A 46 -34.68 6.55 -11.02
CA GLU A 46 -34.66 8.03 -11.02
C GLU A 46 -35.50 8.63 -12.17
N ILE A 47 -35.47 8.00 -13.36
CA ILE A 47 -36.25 8.44 -14.53
C ILE A 47 -37.75 8.58 -14.22
N PHE A 48 -38.25 7.78 -13.28
CA PHE A 48 -39.66 7.73 -12.94
C PHE A 48 -40.11 8.76 -11.89
N ARG A 49 -39.22 9.69 -11.49
CA ARG A 49 -39.51 10.85 -10.62
C ARG A 49 -40.11 10.51 -9.25
N PHE A 50 -39.78 9.34 -8.69
CA PHE A 50 -40.08 9.07 -7.28
C PHE A 50 -39.21 9.92 -6.38
N ASP A 51 -39.77 10.38 -5.26
CA ASP A 51 -38.96 10.88 -4.17
C ASP A 51 -38.28 9.69 -3.46
N LEU A 52 -37.03 9.43 -3.85
CA LEU A 52 -36.19 8.36 -3.31
C LEU A 52 -35.00 8.89 -2.55
N ALA A 53 -35.11 10.09 -1.99
CA ALA A 53 -34.07 10.67 -1.13
C ALA A 53 -33.72 9.75 0.05
N TRP A 54 -34.66 8.90 0.49
CA TRP A 54 -34.42 7.90 1.53
C TRP A 54 -33.55 6.73 1.08
N LEU A 55 -33.52 6.41 -0.23
CA LEU A 55 -32.82 5.24 -0.79
C LEU A 55 -31.41 5.59 -1.27
N GLU A 56 -31.19 6.83 -1.70
CA GLU A 56 -29.92 7.33 -2.19
C GLU A 56 -28.73 7.05 -1.23
N PRO A 57 -28.81 7.28 0.09
CA PRO A 57 -27.69 6.99 0.99
C PRO A 57 -27.29 5.51 1.00
N HIS A 58 -28.26 4.60 0.84
CA HIS A 58 -28.02 3.17 0.81
C HIS A 58 -27.31 2.74 -0.47
N VAL A 59 -27.75 3.27 -1.63
CA VAL A 59 -27.11 3.03 -2.92
C VAL A 59 -25.68 3.56 -2.93
N GLN A 60 -25.48 4.79 -2.46
CA GLN A 60 -24.15 5.39 -2.36
C GLN A 60 -23.22 4.63 -1.41
N SER A 61 -23.74 4.17 -0.28
CA SER A 61 -22.99 3.32 0.66
C SER A 61 -22.55 2.01 0.01
N ALA A 62 -23.47 1.35 -0.70
CA ALA A 62 -23.20 0.09 -1.38
C ALA A 62 -22.13 0.25 -2.49
N LEU A 63 -22.19 1.32 -3.29
CA LEU A 63 -21.18 1.65 -4.30
C LEU A 63 -19.81 2.01 -3.69
N ARG A 64 -19.79 2.65 -2.52
CA ARG A 64 -18.53 2.98 -1.80
C ARG A 64 -17.87 1.75 -1.19
N MET A 65 -18.65 0.73 -0.85
CA MET A 65 -18.15 -0.48 -0.21
C MET A 65 -17.08 -1.21 -1.05
N LYS A 66 -17.25 -1.27 -2.37
CA LYS A 66 -16.23 -1.81 -3.28
C LYS A 66 -14.90 -1.08 -3.15
N LYS A 67 -14.93 0.26 -3.25
CA LYS A 67 -13.73 1.10 -3.12
C LYS A 67 -13.07 0.92 -1.75
N PHE A 68 -13.87 0.75 -0.70
CA PHE A 68 -13.38 0.47 0.64
C PHE A 68 -12.66 -0.88 0.73
N LEU A 69 -13.24 -1.96 0.18
CA LEU A 69 -12.61 -3.27 0.14
C LEU A 69 -11.30 -3.30 -0.64
N GLU A 70 -11.26 -2.66 -1.81
CA GLU A 70 -10.04 -2.54 -2.59
C GLU A 70 -8.93 -1.82 -1.81
N ARG A 71 -9.29 -0.73 -1.13
CA ARG A 71 -8.36 0.01 -0.26
C ARG A 71 -7.89 -0.84 0.91
N ALA A 72 -8.78 -1.56 1.58
CA ALA A 72 -8.44 -2.47 2.67
C ALA A 72 -7.46 -3.56 2.21
N GLY A 73 -7.68 -4.15 1.03
CA GLY A 73 -6.77 -5.13 0.44
C GLY A 73 -5.40 -4.54 0.08
N ARG A 74 -5.36 -3.32 -0.47
CA ARG A 74 -4.11 -2.60 -0.73
C ARG A 74 -3.36 -2.28 0.56
N LEU A 75 -4.05 -1.83 1.60
CA LEU A 75 -3.47 -1.55 2.92
C LEU A 75 -2.86 -2.79 3.55
N LYS A 76 -3.52 -3.95 3.44
CA LYS A 76 -2.98 -5.21 3.95
C LYS A 76 -1.64 -5.56 3.29
N ARG A 77 -1.57 -5.50 1.95
CA ARG A 77 -0.32 -5.74 1.21
C ARG A 77 0.78 -4.75 1.57
N LEU A 78 0.43 -3.46 1.64
CA LEU A 78 1.40 -2.43 2.01
C LEU A 78 1.97 -2.65 3.43
N ARG A 79 1.16 -3.15 4.36
CA ARG A 79 1.60 -3.52 5.70
C ARG A 79 2.59 -4.69 5.66
N GLU A 80 2.29 -5.72 4.88
CA GLU A 80 3.19 -6.86 4.66
C GLU A 80 4.52 -6.41 4.05
N ASP A 81 4.50 -5.53 3.05
CA ASP A 81 5.70 -4.97 2.42
C ASP A 81 6.55 -4.16 3.42
N VAL A 82 5.91 -3.35 4.27
CA VAL A 82 6.59 -2.58 5.32
C VAL A 82 7.27 -3.51 6.33
N ASP A 83 6.60 -4.58 6.76
CA ASP A 83 7.15 -5.56 7.71
C ASP A 83 8.38 -6.29 7.11
N ILE A 84 8.34 -6.62 5.82
CA ILE A 84 9.49 -7.19 5.08
C ILE A 84 10.65 -6.21 5.03
N LEU A 85 10.40 -4.97 4.60
CA LEU A 85 11.44 -3.95 4.47
C LEU A 85 12.09 -3.59 5.81
N ASP A 86 11.32 -3.52 6.89
CA ASP A 86 11.84 -3.29 8.24
C ASP A 86 12.78 -4.42 8.68
N SER A 87 12.40 -5.67 8.41
CA SER A 87 13.22 -6.85 8.71
C SER A 87 14.53 -6.84 7.91
N GLU A 88 14.47 -6.52 6.62
CA GLU A 88 15.67 -6.38 5.78
C GLU A 88 16.57 -5.24 6.26
N ASN A 89 15.99 -4.10 6.65
CA ASN A 89 16.73 -2.94 7.13
C ASN A 89 17.49 -3.28 8.41
N LYS A 90 16.86 -3.98 9.37
CA LYS A 90 17.52 -4.48 10.58
C LYS A 90 18.70 -5.41 10.26
N ARG A 91 18.51 -6.33 9.32
CA ARG A 91 19.58 -7.23 8.86
C ARG A 91 20.76 -6.45 8.26
N ARG A 92 20.47 -5.49 7.37
CA ARG A 92 21.52 -4.66 6.73
C ARG A 92 22.23 -3.79 7.75
N SER A 93 21.51 -3.21 8.71
CA SER A 93 22.10 -2.43 9.80
C SER A 93 23.06 -3.26 10.66
N ALA A 94 22.72 -4.53 10.96
CA ALA A 94 23.61 -5.42 11.68
C ALA A 94 24.90 -5.72 10.89
N VAL A 95 24.79 -5.96 9.58
CA VAL A 95 25.96 -6.16 8.71
C VAL A 95 26.82 -4.90 8.65
N LEU A 96 26.21 -3.72 8.53
CA LEU A 96 26.93 -2.44 8.54
C LEU A 96 27.73 -2.25 9.83
N ALA A 97 27.13 -2.52 10.99
CA ALA A 97 27.82 -2.39 12.28
C ALA A 97 29.06 -3.30 12.38
N VAL A 98 28.99 -4.52 11.84
CA VAL A 98 30.15 -5.43 11.76
C VAL A 98 31.23 -4.84 10.85
N THR A 99 30.86 -4.40 9.64
CA THR A 99 31.84 -3.82 8.70
C THR A 99 32.50 -2.54 9.22
N GLU A 100 31.76 -1.72 9.98
CA GLU A 100 32.30 -0.52 10.63
C GLU A 100 33.30 -0.88 11.72
N ALA A 101 33.02 -1.92 12.51
CA ALA A 101 33.94 -2.42 13.52
C ALA A 101 35.23 -2.98 12.88
N ASP A 102 35.10 -3.77 11.82
CA ASP A 102 36.23 -4.33 11.07
C ASP A 102 37.11 -3.23 10.46
N LEU A 103 36.48 -2.22 9.84
CA LEU A 103 37.19 -1.05 9.32
C LEU A 103 37.93 -0.29 10.42
N GLY A 104 37.31 -0.14 11.59
CA GLY A 104 37.93 0.49 12.76
C GLY A 104 39.10 -0.31 13.33
N MET A 105 39.08 -1.64 13.24
CA MET A 105 40.23 -2.49 13.58
C MET A 105 41.35 -2.32 12.56
N ALA A 106 41.05 -2.46 11.26
CA ALA A 106 42.03 -2.33 10.19
C ALA A 106 42.77 -0.98 10.21
N LYS A 107 42.06 0.13 10.49
CA LYS A 107 42.68 1.45 10.66
C LYS A 107 43.65 1.51 11.84
N ARG A 108 43.33 0.85 12.96
CA ARG A 108 44.21 0.80 14.13
C ARG A 108 45.44 -0.03 13.89
N ASP A 109 45.30 -1.16 13.20
CA ASP A 109 46.43 -2.02 12.87
C ASP A 109 47.36 -1.35 11.86
N LEU A 110 46.82 -0.66 10.85
CA LEU A 110 47.61 0.16 9.93
C LEU A 110 48.43 1.23 10.67
N ALA A 111 47.80 1.98 11.59
CA ALA A 111 48.49 3.03 12.34
C ALA A 111 49.67 2.49 13.17
N LYS A 112 49.52 1.30 13.78
CA LYS A 112 50.61 0.65 14.52
C LYS A 112 51.77 0.23 13.62
N GLU A 113 51.45 -0.29 12.42
CA GLU A 113 52.47 -0.67 11.45
C GLU A 113 53.24 0.57 10.95
N GLU A 114 52.53 1.67 10.67
CA GLU A 114 53.14 2.95 10.29
C GLU A 114 54.05 3.52 11.40
N GLU A 115 53.67 3.41 12.67
CA GLU A 115 54.53 3.79 13.81
C GLU A 115 55.79 2.91 13.93
N GLY A 116 55.66 1.61 13.65
CA GLY A 116 56.79 0.67 13.63
C GLY A 116 57.72 0.86 12.42
N PHE A 117 57.18 1.40 11.32
CA PHE A 117 57.90 1.67 10.08
C PHE A 117 58.63 3.04 10.08
N VAL A 118 58.71 3.75 11.23
CA VAL A 118 59.55 4.95 11.32
C VAL A 118 60.96 4.60 10.86
N GLU A 119 61.28 5.07 9.66
CA GLU A 119 62.50 4.77 8.92
C GLU A 119 63.69 5.11 9.82
N THR A 120 64.34 4.08 10.37
CA THR A 120 65.54 4.28 11.16
C THR A 120 66.63 4.63 10.16
N ASP A 121 66.96 5.92 10.07
CA ASP A 121 68.06 6.43 9.25
C ASP A 121 69.36 5.72 9.65
N MET A 122 69.69 4.64 8.94
CA MET A 122 70.86 3.80 9.20
C MET A 122 72.16 4.51 8.86
N ASP A 123 72.12 5.63 8.13
CA ASP A 123 73.30 6.44 7.82
C ASP A 123 73.73 7.34 8.98
N ARG A 124 72.89 7.48 10.02
CA ARG A 124 73.19 8.32 11.19
C ARG A 124 74.28 7.74 12.11
N GLU A 125 74.51 6.43 12.11
CA GLU A 125 75.55 5.76 12.91
C GLU A 125 76.90 5.63 12.20
N LEU A 126 76.99 5.95 10.90
CA LEU A 126 78.27 5.97 10.20
C LEU A 126 78.98 7.29 10.47
N GLY A 127 79.56 7.38 11.67
CA GLY A 127 80.40 8.48 12.17
C GLY A 127 81.71 8.64 11.39
N TYR A 128 81.65 8.76 10.07
CA TYR A 128 82.74 9.27 9.26
C TYR A 128 82.77 10.79 9.41
N GLY A 129 83.30 11.24 10.55
CA GLY A 129 83.88 12.57 10.66
C GLY A 129 84.95 12.69 9.57
N MET A 130 84.78 13.67 8.67
CA MET A 130 85.79 14.02 7.68
C MET A 130 87.10 14.45 8.38
N PRO A 131 88.27 14.18 7.75
CA PRO A 131 89.59 14.49 8.30
C PRO A 131 89.84 15.99 8.54
#